data_AF-A0A9D6TRS8-F1
#
_entry.id   AF-A0A9D6TRS8-F1
#
_cell.length_a   1.000
_cell.length_b   1.000
_cell.length_c   1.000
_cell.angle_alpha   90.00
_cell.angle_beta   90.00
_cell.angle_gamma   90.00
#
_symmetry.space_group_name_H-M   'P 1'
#
loop_
_entity.id
_entity.type
_entity.pdbx_description
1 polymer ?
#
loop_
_entity_poly.entity_id
_entity_poly.type
_entity_poly.pdbx_seq_one_letter_code
_entity_poly.pdbx_strand_id
1 'polypeptide(L)'
;MNYHDAVTDVLEKAGRIILPGQAVDVVAAAEQEFARHGTCDARFLEPIERMLSECLQQWTVVQKRAIWRSTEAGQADDIDFDESELPWIDVHLEGELMHHIIDRLSGKGAGDNNAERDQEPW
;
A
#
# COMPACT_ATOMS: atom_id res chain seq x y z
N MET A 1 -12.53 6.29 0.95
CA MET A 1 -11.29 5.59 0.59
C MET A 1 -10.16 6.33 1.28
N ASN A 2 -9.61 5.72 2.32
CA ASN A 2 -8.39 6.18 3.00
C ASN A 2 -7.18 5.39 2.48
N TYR A 3 -5.99 5.65 3.03
CA TYR A 3 -4.76 4.98 2.59
C TYR A 3 -4.76 3.48 2.89
N HIS A 4 -5.38 3.02 3.99
CA HIS A 4 -5.52 1.58 4.26
C HIS A 4 -6.39 0.89 3.21
N ASP A 5 -7.51 1.51 2.82
CA ASP A 5 -8.37 1.02 1.75
C ASP A 5 -7.58 0.96 0.42
N ALA A 6 -6.76 1.96 0.14
CA ALA A 6 -5.93 2.04 -1.07
C ALA A 6 -4.85 0.96 -1.12
N VAL A 7 -4.13 0.74 -0.02
CA VAL A 7 -3.15 -0.34 0.11
C VAL A 7 -3.83 -1.70 -0.06
N THR A 8 -5.00 -1.88 0.54
CA THR A 8 -5.78 -3.13 0.41
C THR A 8 -6.22 -3.36 -1.03
N ASP A 9 -6.77 -2.34 -1.72
CA ASP A 9 -7.21 -2.44 -3.12
C ASP A 9 -6.04 -2.82 -4.05
N VAL A 10 -4.87 -2.19 -3.88
CA VAL A 10 -3.67 -2.54 -4.66
C VAL A 10 -3.24 -3.98 -4.40
N LEU A 11 -3.15 -4.40 -3.14
CA LEU A 11 -2.75 -5.76 -2.79
C LEU A 11 -3.76 -6.81 -3.26
N GLU A 12 -5.07 -6.54 -3.18
CA GLU A 12 -6.10 -7.45 -3.70
C GLU A 12 -6.06 -7.62 -5.21
N LYS A 13 -5.71 -6.55 -5.95
CA LYS A 13 -5.51 -6.61 -7.40
C LYS A 13 -4.18 -7.28 -7.75
N ALA A 14 -3.12 -6.96 -7.04
CA ALA A 14 -1.79 -7.56 -7.23
C ALA A 14 -1.80 -9.05 -6.89
N GLY A 15 -2.53 -9.48 -5.86
CA GLY A 15 -2.71 -10.89 -5.47
C GLY A 15 -3.41 -11.77 -6.50
N ARG A 16 -3.80 -11.21 -7.65
CA ARG A 16 -4.29 -11.96 -8.83
C ARG A 16 -3.19 -12.26 -9.84
N ILE A 17 -1.99 -11.69 -9.66
CA ILE A 17 -0.85 -11.85 -10.55
C ILE A 17 -0.06 -13.08 -10.11
N ILE A 18 -0.08 -14.13 -10.93
CA ILE A 18 0.77 -15.31 -10.74
C ILE A 18 2.07 -15.11 -11.52
N LEU A 19 3.20 -15.14 -10.82
CA LEU A 19 4.51 -15.01 -11.46
C LEU A 19 4.88 -16.28 -12.24
N PRO A 20 5.56 -16.15 -13.40
CA PRO A 20 6.04 -17.30 -14.15
C PRO A 20 6.93 -18.21 -13.29
N GLY A 21 6.61 -19.50 -13.25
CA GLY A 21 7.37 -20.48 -12.47
C GLY A 21 7.10 -20.45 -10.96
N GLN A 22 6.12 -19.67 -10.50
CA GLN A 22 5.61 -19.72 -9.13
C GLN A 22 4.24 -20.40 -9.08
N ALA A 23 3.92 -21.03 -7.94
CA ALA A 23 2.60 -21.60 -7.68
C ALA A 23 1.70 -20.69 -6.84
N VAL A 24 2.24 -19.55 -6.39
CA VAL A 24 1.57 -18.56 -5.55
C VAL A 24 1.51 -17.21 -6.26
N ASP A 25 0.60 -16.36 -5.85
CA ASP A 25 0.52 -14.99 -6.35
C ASP A 25 1.70 -14.13 -5.85
N VAL A 26 1.89 -12.99 -6.51
CA VAL A 26 3.01 -12.09 -6.24
C VAL A 26 3.01 -11.52 -4.82
N VAL A 27 1.83 -11.30 -4.22
CA VAL A 27 1.70 -10.78 -2.86
C VAL A 27 2.16 -11.84 -1.87
N ALA A 28 1.63 -13.07 -1.98
CA ALA A 28 2.07 -14.18 -1.16
C ALA A 28 3.57 -14.49 -1.34
N ALA A 29 4.09 -14.36 -2.56
CA ALA A 29 5.53 -14.52 -2.83
C ALA A 29 6.36 -13.44 -2.15
N ALA A 30 5.94 -12.17 -2.23
CA ALA A 30 6.62 -11.05 -1.58
C ALA A 30 6.60 -11.18 -0.04
N GLU A 31 5.46 -11.56 0.54
CA GLU A 31 5.33 -11.83 1.99
C GLU A 31 6.26 -12.95 2.44
N GLN A 32 6.33 -14.05 1.68
CA GLN A 32 7.24 -15.15 1.98
C GLN A 32 8.72 -14.73 1.89
N GLU A 33 9.06 -13.89 0.92
CA GLU A 33 10.43 -13.40 0.75
C GLU A 33 10.83 -12.50 1.92
N PHE A 34 9.97 -11.55 2.31
CA PHE A 34 10.20 -10.73 3.50
C PHE A 34 10.32 -11.58 4.77
N ALA A 35 9.45 -12.57 4.96
CA ALA A 35 9.49 -13.45 6.13
C ALA A 35 10.78 -14.30 6.18
N ARG A 36 11.32 -14.70 5.02
CA ARG A 36 12.52 -15.53 4.93
C ARG A 36 13.82 -14.76 5.00
N HIS A 37 13.87 -13.58 4.37
CA HIS A 37 15.10 -12.86 4.11
C HIS A 37 15.16 -11.49 4.79
N GLY A 38 14.04 -10.98 5.32
CA GLY A 38 13.93 -9.63 5.87
C GLY A 38 13.91 -8.52 4.81
N THR A 39 14.05 -8.91 3.54
CA THR A 39 14.06 -8.04 2.36
C THR A 39 13.31 -8.75 1.23
N CYS A 40 12.83 -8.01 0.25
CA CYS A 40 12.15 -8.58 -0.91
C CYS A 40 12.89 -8.22 -2.20
N ASP A 41 13.03 -9.19 -3.09
CA ASP A 41 13.63 -8.99 -4.41
C ASP A 41 12.71 -8.15 -5.30
N ALA A 42 13.31 -7.28 -6.12
CA ALA A 42 12.59 -6.40 -7.04
C ALA A 42 11.62 -7.17 -7.95
N ARG A 43 11.92 -8.41 -8.35
CA ARG A 43 11.03 -9.23 -9.19
C ARG A 43 9.63 -9.47 -8.60
N PHE A 44 9.51 -9.38 -7.27
CA PHE A 44 8.23 -9.52 -6.57
C PHE A 44 7.57 -8.16 -6.31
N LEU A 45 8.35 -7.08 -6.23
CA LEU A 45 7.84 -5.72 -6.00
C LEU A 45 7.43 -5.03 -7.30
N GLU A 46 8.16 -5.21 -8.40
CA GLU A 46 7.87 -4.59 -9.71
C GLU A 46 6.42 -4.82 -10.21
N PRO A 47 5.82 -6.03 -10.08
CA PRO A 47 4.43 -6.21 -10.48
C PRO A 47 3.44 -5.49 -9.54
N ILE A 48 3.79 -5.35 -8.27
CA ILE A 48 2.97 -4.65 -7.27
C ILE A 48 3.04 -3.14 -7.50
N GLU A 49 4.24 -2.61 -7.76
CA GLU A 49 4.47 -1.21 -8.14
C GLU A 49 3.73 -0.85 -9.44
N ARG A 50 3.78 -1.74 -10.44
CA ARG A 50 2.98 -1.56 -11.67
C ARG A 50 1.48 -1.54 -11.38
N MET A 51 1.00 -2.44 -10.52
CA MET A 51 -0.41 -2.46 -10.12
C MET A 51 -0.80 -1.19 -9.37
N LEU A 52 0.07 -0.67 -8.50
CA LEU A 52 -0.12 0.62 -7.84
C LEU A 52 -0.25 1.76 -8.85
N SER A 53 0.66 1.84 -9.83
CA SER A 53 0.58 2.79 -10.94
C SER A 53 -0.75 2.69 -11.71
N GLU A 54 -1.22 1.48 -12.01
CA GLU A 54 -2.50 1.26 -12.68
C GLU A 54 -3.69 1.70 -11.82
N CYS A 55 -3.67 1.44 -10.51
CA CYS A 55 -4.69 1.91 -9.57
C CYS A 55 -4.71 3.43 -9.47
N LEU A 56 -3.54 4.07 -9.38
CA LEU A 56 -3.42 5.54 -9.38
C LEU A 56 -4.02 6.13 -10.65
N GLN A 57 -3.82 5.54 -11.82
CA GLN A 57 -4.44 6.03 -13.06
C GLN A 57 -5.97 5.85 -13.09
N GLN A 58 -6.51 4.89 -12.34
CA GLN A 58 -7.96 4.62 -12.28
C GLN A 58 -8.69 5.44 -11.22
N TRP A 59 -8.00 5.85 -10.15
CA TRP A 59 -8.62 6.63 -9.08
C TRP A 59 -8.92 8.05 -9.54
N THR A 60 -10.11 8.52 -9.18
CA THR A 60 -10.52 9.92 -9.41
C THR A 60 -9.66 10.86 -8.56
N VAL A 61 -9.57 12.12 -8.98
CA VAL A 61 -8.93 13.20 -8.22
C VAL A 61 -9.42 13.28 -6.78
N VAL A 62 -10.73 13.13 -6.58
CA VAL A 62 -11.36 13.15 -5.26
C VAL A 62 -10.88 11.97 -4.39
N GLN A 63 -10.74 10.78 -4.97
CA GLN A 63 -10.19 9.61 -4.27
C GLN A 63 -8.72 9.82 -3.91
N LYS A 64 -7.90 10.28 -4.86
CA LYS A 64 -6.47 10.57 -4.63
C LYS A 64 -6.28 11.57 -3.50
N ARG A 65 -7.05 12.67 -3.51
CA ARG A 65 -7.01 13.69 -2.44
C ARG A 65 -7.45 13.13 -1.09
N ALA A 66 -8.49 12.30 -1.06
CA ALA A 66 -8.94 11.65 0.16
C ALA A 66 -7.89 10.68 0.73
N ILE A 67 -7.21 9.94 -0.13
CA ILE A 67 -6.10 9.06 0.24
C ILE A 67 -4.93 9.89 0.77
N TRP A 68 -4.50 10.92 0.04
CA TRP A 68 -3.40 11.80 0.46
C TRP A 68 -3.66 12.41 1.84
N ARG A 69 -4.83 13.03 2.04
CA ARG A 69 -5.22 13.61 3.34
C ARG A 69 -5.31 12.61 4.48
N SER A 70 -5.31 11.30 4.18
CA SER A 70 -5.31 10.27 5.19
C SER A 70 -3.90 9.75 5.53
N THR A 71 -2.87 10.08 4.76
CA THR A 71 -1.46 9.81 5.12
C THR A 71 -0.96 10.84 6.13
N GLU A 72 0.11 10.51 6.87
CA GLU A 72 0.72 11.46 7.81
C GLU A 72 1.21 12.73 7.10
N ALA A 73 1.81 12.57 5.92
CA ALA A 73 2.28 13.68 5.10
C ALA A 73 1.13 14.60 4.66
N GLY A 74 0.00 14.05 4.21
CA GLY A 74 -1.14 14.86 3.79
C GLY A 74 -1.98 15.43 4.92
N GLN A 75 -1.83 14.94 6.16
CA GLN A 75 -2.40 15.58 7.36
C GLN A 75 -1.57 16.78 7.82
N ALA A 76 -0.25 16.72 7.64
CA ALA A 76 0.66 17.83 7.96
C ALA A 76 0.60 18.97 6.94
N ASP A 77 0.04 18.69 5.76
CA ASP A 77 -0.08 19.64 4.66
C ASP A 77 -1.44 20.37 4.71
N ASP A 78 -1.45 21.60 5.21
CA ASP A 78 -2.65 22.47 5.29
C ASP A 78 -2.97 23.14 3.93
N ILE A 79 -2.35 22.66 2.84
CA ILE A 79 -2.51 23.22 1.50
C ILE A 79 -3.85 22.76 0.92
N ASP A 80 -4.66 23.74 0.53
CA ASP A 80 -5.90 23.50 -0.17
C ASP A 80 -5.60 23.20 -1.66
N PHE A 81 -5.45 21.90 -1.96
CA PHE A 81 -5.08 21.42 -3.30
C PHE A 81 -5.89 22.02 -4.45
N ASP A 82 -5.17 22.45 -5.47
CA ASP A 82 -5.67 22.76 -6.82
C ASP A 82 -5.47 21.55 -7.76
N GLU A 83 -6.35 21.41 -8.77
CA GLU A 83 -6.25 20.33 -9.77
C GLU A 83 -4.95 20.41 -10.59
N SER A 84 -4.30 21.58 -10.64
CA SER A 84 -2.99 21.76 -11.27
C SER A 84 -1.84 21.01 -10.56
N GLU A 85 -2.05 20.56 -9.31
CA GLU A 85 -1.08 19.82 -8.50
C GLU A 85 -1.21 18.30 -8.65
N LEU A 86 -2.13 17.81 -9.49
CA LEU A 86 -2.36 16.38 -9.71
C LEU A 86 -1.12 15.56 -10.06
N PRO A 87 -0.23 16.00 -10.97
CA PRO A 87 1.00 15.25 -11.27
C PRO A 87 1.92 15.12 -10.05
N TRP A 88 1.89 16.09 -9.14
CA TRP A 88 2.67 16.06 -7.90
C TRP A 88 2.06 15.09 -6.87
N ILE A 89 0.72 15.06 -6.78
CA ILE A 89 -0.01 14.12 -5.91
C ILE A 89 0.28 12.68 -6.32
N ASP A 90 0.29 12.37 -7.62
CA ASP A 90 0.49 11.01 -8.10
C ASP A 90 1.88 10.47 -7.69
N VAL A 91 2.92 11.29 -7.83
CA VAL A 91 4.29 10.92 -7.43
C VAL A 91 4.40 10.73 -5.91
N HIS A 92 3.76 11.59 -5.12
CA HIS A 92 3.79 11.47 -3.66
C HIS A 92 2.99 10.27 -3.17
N LEU A 93 1.79 10.05 -3.72
CA LEU A 93 0.98 8.89 -3.40
C LEU A 93 1.66 7.59 -3.79
N GLU A 94 2.36 7.54 -4.93
CA GLU A 94 3.11 6.36 -5.33
C GLU A 94 4.17 5.99 -4.29
N GLY A 95 4.98 6.96 -3.84
CA GLY A 95 5.99 6.74 -2.81
C GLY A 95 5.39 6.31 -1.46
N GLU A 96 4.40 7.05 -0.96
CA GLU A 96 3.76 6.78 0.34
C GLU A 96 3.02 5.44 0.34
N LEU A 97 2.24 5.14 -0.69
CA LEU A 97 1.51 3.88 -0.79
C LEU A 97 2.46 2.71 -0.96
N MET A 98 3.55 2.85 -1.73
CA MET A 98 4.54 1.78 -1.85
C MET A 98 5.25 1.51 -0.51
N HIS A 99 5.54 2.55 0.28
CA HIS A 99 6.08 2.40 1.62
C HIS A 99 5.14 1.58 2.52
N HIS A 100 3.85 1.95 2.57
CA HIS A 100 2.86 1.21 3.35
C HIS A 100 2.60 -0.21 2.84
N ILE A 101 2.67 -0.44 1.52
CA ILE A 101 2.61 -1.77 0.92
C ILE A 101 3.77 -2.63 1.43
N ILE A 102 5.00 -2.11 1.42
CA ILE A 102 6.19 -2.83 1.92
C ILE A 102 6.06 -3.13 3.42
N ASP A 103 5.61 -2.18 4.21
CA ASP A 103 5.37 -2.38 5.65
C ASP A 103 4.30 -3.45 5.90
N ARG A 104 3.25 -3.50 5.07
CA ARG A 104 2.23 -4.54 5.14
C ARG A 104 2.79 -5.91 4.77
N LEU A 105 3.49 -6.01 3.64
CA LEU A 105 4.08 -7.25 3.13
C LEU A 105 5.17 -7.81 4.06
N SER A 106 5.92 -6.93 4.74
CA SER A 106 6.94 -7.33 5.71
C SER A 106 6.37 -7.74 7.08
N GLY A 107 5.05 -7.70 7.24
CA GLY A 107 4.37 -8.05 8.49
C GLY A 107 4.49 -6.99 9.60
N LYS A 108 5.13 -5.84 9.32
CA LYS A 108 5.24 -4.71 10.26
C LYS A 108 3.90 -4.01 10.45
N GLY A 109 3.06 -3.96 9.42
CA GLY A 109 1.74 -3.33 9.44
C GLY A 109 0.59 -4.18 10.03
N ALA A 110 0.87 -5.31 10.70
CA ALA A 110 -0.15 -6.13 11.37
C ALA A 110 -0.20 -5.94 12.90
N GLY A 111 0.67 -5.10 13.46
CA GLY A 111 0.87 -4.94 14.90
C GLY A 111 -0.15 -4.08 15.65
N ASP A 112 -0.86 -3.16 15.00
CA ASP A 112 -1.56 -2.08 15.72
C ASP A 112 -3.07 -2.29 15.93
N ASN A 113 -3.62 -3.46 15.62
CA ASN A 113 -5.06 -3.73 15.81
C ASN A 113 -5.39 -4.95 16.69
N ASN A 114 -4.44 -5.49 17.47
CA ASN A 114 -4.74 -6.66 18.32
C ASN A 114 -4.14 -6.60 19.74
N ALA A 115 -3.80 -5.41 20.25
CA ALA A 115 -3.34 -5.22 21.64
C ALA A 115 -4.47 -4.85 22.63
N GLU A 116 -5.74 -5.10 22.29
CA GLU A 116 -6.90 -4.76 23.15
C GLU A 116 -7.85 -5.95 23.40
N ARG A 117 -7.31 -7.17 23.50
CA ARG A 117 -8.08 -8.35 23.95
C ARG A 117 -7.33 -9.20 24.97
N ASP A 118 -6.94 -8.61 26.11
CA ASP A 118 -6.57 -9.39 27.32
C ASP A 118 -6.69 -8.54 28.59
N GLN A 119 -7.87 -7.94 28.81
CA GLN A 119 -8.27 -7.49 30.16
C GLN A 119 -9.57 -8.20 30.55
N GLU A 120 -9.49 -9.49 30.84
CA GLU A 120 -10.46 -10.15 31.71
C GLU A 120 -9.98 -9.98 33.17
N PRO A 121 -10.78 -9.33 34.04
CA PRO A 121 -10.50 -9.33 35.47
C PRO A 121 -11.02 -10.64 36.07
N TRP A 122 -10.13 -11.39 36.71
CA TRP A 122 -10.48 -12.40 37.72
C TRP A 122 -10.83 -11.72 39.04
#